data_AF-A0A2W2C105-F1
#
_entry.id   AF-A0A2W2C105-F1
#
_cell.length_a   1.000
_cell.length_b   1.000
_cell.length_c   1.000
_cell.angle_alpha   90.00
_cell.angle_beta   90.00
_cell.angle_gamma   90.00
#
_symmetry.space_group_name_H-M   'P 1'
#
loop_
_entity.id
_entity.type
_entity.pdbx_description
1 polymer ?
#
loop_
_entity_poly.entity_id
_entity_poly.type
_entity_poly.pdbx_seq_one_letter_code
_entity_poly.pdbx_strand_id
1 'polypeptide(L)'
;MVKCMIGKVSAATVRHRHVVLVLGLLVAGVNAAAVGFVPTLGQRLFFYPLLFLTLAVLVLALITMGIRPAYFVVQPQIPAFATPAPAWKVFIALGLLGPASASIGALVRSTRQGIASTFDVVPSVPWVVLVALLVVEAWRGHGVQFHPHGVRQSSALGSLTVPWEALPTAQIPPGADRPSWLRMAFTEPQLVRRRGIPWSRKALRTDNVDAGFLAAVIRHYVCHPERRAAIGSQAEYERLLAELPERDG
;
A
#
# COMPACT_ATOMS: atom_id res chain seq x y z
N MET A 1 -18.96 1.37 -17.16
CA MET A 1 -17.78 1.05 -18.00
C MET A 1 -16.46 1.55 -17.39
N VAL A 2 -16.33 2.83 -17.02
CA VAL A 2 -15.08 3.42 -16.47
C VAL A 2 -14.56 2.70 -15.20
N LYS A 3 -15.42 2.37 -14.23
CA LYS A 3 -15.04 1.63 -13.01
C LYS A 3 -14.43 0.24 -13.32
N CYS A 4 -14.95 -0.46 -14.33
CA CYS A 4 -14.43 -1.77 -14.75
C CYS A 4 -13.03 -1.64 -15.36
N MET A 5 -12.80 -0.61 -16.19
CA MET A 5 -11.50 -0.37 -16.81
C MET A 5 -10.44 0.03 -15.76
N ILE A 6 -10.79 0.93 -14.84
CA ILE A 6 -9.92 1.32 -13.72
C ILE A 6 -9.57 0.12 -12.83
N GLY A 7 -10.53 -0.77 -12.57
CA GLY A 7 -10.30 -2.02 -11.84
C GLY A 7 -9.29 -2.93 -12.54
N LYS A 8 -9.42 -3.13 -13.86
CA LYS A 8 -8.48 -3.95 -14.65
C LYS A 8 -7.07 -3.36 -14.65
N VAL A 9 -6.94 -2.04 -14.86
CA VAL A 9 -5.65 -1.34 -14.81
C VAL A 9 -5.03 -1.46 -13.42
N SER A 10 -5.80 -1.24 -12.36
CA SER A 10 -5.31 -1.36 -10.98
C SER A 10 -4.83 -2.78 -10.67
N ALA A 11 -5.58 -3.80 -11.07
CA ALA A 11 -5.21 -5.20 -10.89
C ALA A 11 -3.92 -5.55 -11.67
N ALA A 12 -3.81 -5.10 -12.92
CA ALA A 12 -2.61 -5.28 -13.73
C ALA A 12 -1.39 -4.60 -13.12
N THR A 13 -1.54 -3.35 -12.65
CA THR A 13 -0.48 -2.60 -11.97
C THR A 13 -0.02 -3.31 -10.71
N VAL A 14 -0.93 -3.86 -9.90
CA VAL A 14 -0.57 -4.61 -8.70
C VAL A 14 0.15 -5.91 -9.05
N ARG A 15 -0.32 -6.64 -10.07
CA ARG A 15 0.31 -7.89 -10.54
C ARG A 15 1.74 -7.65 -11.04
N HIS A 16 1.96 -6.56 -11.78
CA HIS A 16 3.24 -6.21 -12.39
C HIS A 16 3.97 -5.09 -11.63
N ARG A 17 3.67 -4.90 -10.34
CA ARG A 17 4.14 -3.74 -9.56
C ARG A 17 5.65 -3.52 -9.61
N HIS A 18 6.44 -4.60 -9.55
CA HIS A 18 7.90 -4.50 -9.60
C HIS A 18 8.37 -3.99 -10.96
N VAL A 19 7.83 -4.53 -12.06
CA VAL A 19 8.15 -4.09 -13.42
C VAL A 19 7.75 -2.63 -13.62
N VAL A 20 6.56 -2.25 -13.19
CA VAL A 20 6.04 -0.88 -13.29
C VAL A 20 6.93 0.09 -12.49
N LEU A 21 7.33 -0.27 -11.26
CA LEU A 21 8.21 0.55 -10.44
C LEU A 21 9.63 0.66 -11.03
N VAL A 22 10.19 -0.43 -11.57
CA VAL A 22 11.49 -0.39 -12.27
C VAL A 22 11.42 0.54 -13.48
N LEU A 23 10.37 0.42 -14.30
CA LEU A 23 10.18 1.29 -15.45
C LEU A 23 10.05 2.76 -15.03
N GLY A 24 9.29 3.05 -13.97
CA GLY A 24 9.18 4.38 -13.39
C GLY A 24 10.53 4.93 -12.90
N LEU A 25 11.34 4.10 -12.24
CA LEU A 25 12.69 4.47 -11.79
C LEU A 25 13.63 4.75 -12.96
N LEU A 26 13.57 3.96 -14.03
CA LEU A 26 14.35 4.19 -15.24
C LEU A 26 13.97 5.52 -15.90
N VAL A 27 12.67 5.78 -16.08
CA VAL A 27 12.17 7.06 -16.63
C VAL A 27 12.59 8.23 -15.75
N ALA A 28 12.49 8.09 -14.43
CA ALA A 28 12.95 9.10 -13.48
C ALA A 28 14.46 9.36 -13.58
N GLY A 29 15.28 8.31 -13.73
CA GLY A 29 16.72 8.44 -13.94
C GLY A 29 17.06 9.20 -15.23
N VAL A 30 16.41 8.85 -16.34
CA VAL A 30 16.57 9.55 -17.63
C VAL A 30 16.15 11.01 -17.51
N ASN A 31 15.03 11.29 -16.82
CA ASN A 31 14.59 12.66 -16.61
C ASN A 31 15.56 13.47 -15.75
N ALA A 32 16.10 12.90 -14.67
CA ALA A 32 17.10 13.56 -13.84
C ALA A 32 18.37 13.90 -14.65
N ALA A 33 18.82 12.99 -15.52
CA ALA A 33 19.95 13.24 -16.43
C ALA A 33 19.60 14.31 -17.48
N ALA A 34 18.40 14.26 -18.08
CA ALA A 34 17.98 15.28 -19.04
C ALA A 34 17.96 16.67 -18.38
N VAL A 35 17.37 16.80 -17.19
CA VAL A 35 17.37 18.06 -16.42
C VAL A 35 18.79 18.44 -15.96
N GLY A 36 19.67 17.51 -15.63
CA GLY A 36 21.04 17.84 -15.23
C GLY A 36 21.90 18.40 -16.37
N PHE A 37 21.67 17.94 -17.61
CA PHE A 37 22.65 18.05 -18.70
C PHE A 37 22.15 18.74 -19.98
N VAL A 38 20.83 18.83 -20.21
CA VAL A 38 20.27 19.39 -21.45
C VAL A 38 20.00 20.90 -21.32
N PRO A 39 20.25 21.72 -22.36
CA PRO A 39 19.92 23.15 -22.37
C PRO A 39 18.42 23.43 -22.20
N THR A 40 18.11 24.64 -21.71
CA THR A 40 16.79 25.09 -21.22
C THR A 40 15.62 24.94 -22.19
N LEU A 41 15.87 24.93 -23.50
CA LEU A 41 14.84 24.79 -24.54
C LEU A 41 14.33 23.33 -24.66
N GLY A 42 15.23 22.34 -24.56
CA GLY A 42 14.85 20.93 -24.50
C GLY A 42 14.10 20.59 -23.20
N GLN A 43 14.44 21.26 -22.11
CA GLN A 43 13.82 21.03 -20.81
C GLN A 43 12.30 21.30 -20.81
N ARG A 44 11.82 22.33 -21.51
CA ARG A 44 10.37 22.64 -21.56
C ARG A 44 9.57 21.54 -22.27
N LEU A 45 10.11 20.98 -23.35
CA LEU A 45 9.46 19.93 -24.13
C LEU A 45 9.31 18.62 -23.36
N PHE A 46 10.26 18.29 -22.47
CA PHE A 46 10.16 17.12 -21.60
C PHE A 46 9.35 17.39 -20.32
N PHE A 47 9.32 18.63 -19.83
CA PHE A 47 8.68 18.97 -18.56
C PHE A 47 7.15 18.89 -18.60
N TYR A 48 6.50 19.49 -19.61
CA TYR A 48 5.03 19.49 -19.71
C TYR A 48 4.38 18.10 -19.84
N PRO A 49 4.86 17.19 -20.71
CA PRO A 49 4.27 15.85 -20.80
C PRO A 49 4.50 15.03 -19.53
N LEU A 50 5.67 15.16 -18.90
CA LEU A 50 5.95 14.48 -17.63
C LEU A 50 5.07 15.02 -16.50
N LEU A 51 4.85 16.34 -16.45
CA LEU A 51 3.94 16.96 -15.48
C LEU A 51 2.51 16.45 -15.65
N PHE A 52 2.02 16.41 -16.89
CA PHE A 52 0.67 15.91 -17.18
C PHE A 52 0.54 14.42 -16.82
N LEU A 53 1.55 13.60 -17.12
CA LEU A 53 1.60 12.21 -16.72
C LEU A 53 1.59 12.04 -15.20
N THR A 54 2.41 12.81 -14.48
CA THR A 54 2.42 12.83 -13.00
C THR A 54 1.04 13.18 -12.46
N LEU A 55 0.40 14.22 -12.99
CA LEU A 55 -0.93 14.64 -12.53
C LEU A 55 -1.97 13.56 -12.80
N ALA A 56 -1.98 12.96 -13.99
CA ALA A 56 -2.90 11.88 -14.34
C ALA A 56 -2.73 10.66 -13.41
N VAL A 57 -1.48 10.27 -13.11
CA VAL A 57 -1.17 9.16 -12.20
C VAL A 57 -1.59 9.49 -10.76
N LEU A 58 -1.40 10.72 -10.30
CA LEU A 58 -1.85 11.15 -8.96
C LEU A 58 -3.38 11.18 -8.86
N VAL A 59 -4.07 11.65 -9.89
CA VAL A 59 -5.55 11.59 -9.95
C VAL A 59 -6.02 10.13 -9.89
N LEU A 60 -5.36 9.23 -10.62
CA LEU A 60 -5.67 7.80 -10.55
C LEU A 60 -5.39 7.22 -9.15
N ALA A 61 -4.34 7.68 -8.47
CA ALA A 61 -4.06 7.31 -7.09
C ALA A 61 -5.20 7.72 -6.14
N LEU A 62 -5.69 8.95 -6.26
CA LEU A 62 -6.81 9.45 -5.45
C LEU A 62 -8.10 8.66 -5.71
N ILE A 63 -8.40 8.37 -6.99
CA ILE A 63 -9.57 7.56 -7.36
C ILE A 63 -9.46 6.16 -6.76
N THR A 64 -8.29 5.52 -6.89
CA THR A 64 -8.08 4.15 -6.41
C THR A 64 -7.93 4.06 -4.89
N MET A 65 -7.57 5.14 -4.20
CA MET A 65 -7.57 5.23 -2.74
C MET A 65 -8.98 5.09 -2.15
N GLY A 66 -10.01 5.47 -2.91
CA GLY A 66 -11.42 5.26 -2.53
C GLY A 66 -11.93 3.84 -2.76
N ILE A 67 -11.24 3.04 -3.59
CA ILE A 67 -11.69 1.69 -3.96
C ILE A 67 -11.14 0.69 -2.95
N ARG A 68 -12.04 0.11 -2.15
CA ARG A 68 -11.71 -0.88 -1.12
C ARG A 68 -12.32 -2.22 -1.49
N PRO A 69 -11.54 -3.16 -2.04
CA PRO A 69 -12.07 -4.47 -2.38
C PRO A 69 -12.49 -5.24 -1.11
N ALA A 70 -13.58 -5.99 -1.21
CA ALA A 70 -14.04 -6.93 -0.19
C ALA A 70 -13.65 -8.37 -0.56
N TYR A 71 -12.39 -8.57 -0.95
CA TYR A 71 -11.85 -9.90 -1.28
C TYR A 71 -10.43 -10.07 -0.76
N PHE A 72 -10.03 -11.32 -0.56
CA PHE A 72 -8.65 -11.68 -0.28
C PHE A 72 -8.01 -12.35 -1.48
N VAL A 73 -6.69 -12.28 -1.53
CA VAL A 73 -5.86 -13.07 -2.42
C VAL A 73 -5.36 -14.27 -1.64
N VAL A 74 -5.73 -15.46 -2.08
CA VAL A 74 -5.24 -16.72 -1.51
C VAL A 74 -3.78 -16.90 -1.90
N GLN A 75 -2.91 -17.10 -0.91
CA GLN A 75 -1.50 -17.39 -1.16
C GLN A 75 -1.26 -18.89 -0.96
N PRO A 76 -1.12 -19.69 -2.03
CA PRO A 76 -0.92 -21.14 -1.87
C PRO A 76 0.47 -21.50 -1.32
N GLN A 77 1.44 -20.60 -1.43
CA GLN A 77 2.83 -20.82 -0.98
C GLN A 77 3.01 -20.64 0.54
N ILE A 78 2.16 -19.84 1.16
CA ILE A 78 2.15 -19.56 2.59
C ILE A 78 0.68 -19.64 3.00
N PRO A 79 0.24 -20.60 3.84
CA PRO A 79 -1.18 -20.83 4.13
C PRO A 79 -1.81 -19.60 4.78
N ALA A 80 -2.27 -18.68 3.93
CA ALA A 80 -2.66 -17.36 4.32
C ALA A 80 -3.61 -16.71 3.31
N PHE A 81 -4.56 -15.95 3.85
CA PHE A 81 -5.34 -15.00 3.07
C PHE A 81 -4.72 -13.63 3.20
N ALA A 82 -4.32 -13.04 2.07
CA ALA A 82 -3.70 -11.73 2.06
C ALA A 82 -4.65 -10.68 1.50
N THR A 83 -4.63 -9.51 2.08
CA THR A 83 -5.23 -8.33 1.46
C THR A 83 -4.50 -8.00 0.16
N PRO A 84 -5.22 -7.56 -0.90
CA PRO A 84 -4.57 -7.13 -2.13
C PRO A 84 -3.66 -5.93 -1.85
N ALA A 85 -2.51 -5.89 -2.53
CA ALA A 85 -1.63 -4.74 -2.42
C ALA A 85 -2.33 -3.51 -3.02
N PRO A 86 -2.25 -2.34 -2.37
CA PRO A 86 -2.92 -1.14 -2.87
C PRO A 86 -2.28 -0.60 -4.13
N ALA A 87 -3.07 -0.50 -5.19
CA ALA A 87 -2.64 0.15 -6.43
C ALA A 87 -2.30 1.64 -6.21
N TRP A 88 -3.04 2.33 -5.34
CA TRP A 88 -2.81 3.75 -5.05
C TRP A 88 -1.40 4.06 -4.54
N LYS A 89 -0.77 3.16 -3.78
CA LYS A 89 0.63 3.36 -3.33
C LYS A 89 1.61 3.31 -4.49
N VAL A 90 1.39 2.41 -5.44
CA VAL A 90 2.19 2.34 -6.66
C VAL A 90 2.01 3.61 -7.48
N PHE A 91 0.77 4.09 -7.63
CA PHE A 91 0.49 5.33 -8.33
C PHE A 91 1.09 6.57 -7.63
N ILE A 92 0.98 6.70 -6.30
CA ILE A 92 1.65 7.79 -5.57
C ILE A 92 3.16 7.74 -5.77
N ALA A 93 3.78 6.56 -5.61
CA ALA A 93 5.22 6.40 -5.82
C ALA A 93 5.62 6.82 -7.24
N LEU A 94 4.91 6.36 -8.27
CA LEU A 94 5.15 6.75 -9.66
C LEU A 94 4.94 8.25 -9.91
N GLY A 95 3.86 8.82 -9.40
CA GLY A 95 3.55 10.24 -9.55
C GLY A 95 4.63 11.13 -8.95
N LEU A 96 5.18 10.74 -7.79
CA LEU A 96 6.21 11.51 -7.08
C LEU A 96 7.64 11.29 -7.59
N LEU A 97 7.89 10.22 -8.36
CA LEU A 97 9.19 9.98 -9.00
C LEU A 97 9.56 11.08 -10.01
N GLY A 98 8.58 11.62 -10.74
CA GLY A 98 8.78 12.73 -11.68
C GLY A 98 9.34 13.97 -10.99
N PRO A 99 8.63 14.57 -10.01
CA PRO A 99 9.13 15.70 -9.23
C PRO A 99 10.46 15.41 -8.52
N ALA A 100 10.62 14.23 -7.91
CA ALA A 100 11.89 13.87 -7.26
C ALA A 100 13.06 13.84 -8.25
N SER A 101 12.88 13.27 -9.44
CA SER A 101 13.92 13.27 -10.48
C SER A 101 14.27 14.67 -10.97
N ALA A 102 13.28 15.56 -11.11
CA ALA A 102 13.52 16.96 -11.48
C ALA A 102 14.31 17.70 -10.39
N SER A 103 13.99 17.49 -9.12
CA SER A 103 14.76 18.06 -7.98
C SER A 103 16.21 17.56 -7.98
N ILE A 104 16.44 16.27 -8.21
CA ILE A 104 17.79 15.69 -8.31
C ILE A 104 18.55 16.31 -9.50
N GLY A 105 17.93 16.39 -10.68
CA GLY A 105 18.56 16.99 -11.86
C GLY A 105 18.90 18.47 -11.67
N ALA A 106 18.00 19.22 -11.03
CA ALA A 106 18.22 20.62 -10.68
C ALA A 106 19.38 20.79 -9.68
N LEU A 107 19.47 19.91 -8.68
CA LEU A 107 20.55 19.90 -7.70
C LEU A 107 21.90 19.59 -8.37
N VAL A 108 21.96 18.57 -9.24
CA VAL A 108 23.17 18.24 -10.00
C VAL A 108 23.63 19.43 -10.85
N ARG A 109 22.68 20.12 -11.49
CA ARG A 109 22.98 21.30 -12.30
C ARG A 109 23.51 22.46 -11.45
N SER A 110 22.88 22.77 -10.31
CA SER A 110 23.31 23.87 -9.44
C SER A 110 24.68 23.60 -8.81
N THR A 111 24.97 22.35 -8.42
CA THR A 111 26.29 21.96 -7.92
C THR A 111 27.35 22.13 -9.01
N ARG A 112 27.06 21.73 -10.25
CA ARG A 112 27.99 21.90 -11.39
C ARG A 112 28.29 23.37 -11.71
N GLN A 113 27.31 24.24 -11.52
CA GLN A 113 27.47 25.68 -11.75
C GLN A 113 28.14 26.40 -10.56
N GLY A 114 28.38 25.71 -9.44
CA GLY A 114 28.91 26.32 -8.22
C GLY A 114 27.92 27.24 -7.50
N ILE A 115 26.62 27.14 -7.83
CA ILE A 115 25.55 28.02 -7.31
C ILE A 115 24.73 27.30 -6.23
N ALA A 116 24.97 26.00 -5.99
CA ALA A 116 24.23 25.23 -5.00
C ALA A 116 24.33 25.88 -3.62
N SER A 117 23.18 26.31 -3.09
CA SER A 117 23.07 26.83 -1.74
C SER A 117 22.72 25.69 -0.77
N THR A 118 23.17 25.80 0.48
CA THR A 118 22.72 24.91 1.58
C THR A 118 21.20 24.89 1.68
N PHE A 119 20.54 26.01 1.37
CA PHE A 119 19.06 26.11 1.35
C PHE A 119 18.40 25.25 0.26
N ASP A 120 19.10 24.91 -0.83
CA ASP A 120 18.55 24.02 -1.87
C ASP A 120 18.72 22.55 -1.49
N VAL A 121 19.82 22.22 -0.80
CA VAL A 121 20.18 20.85 -0.42
C VAL A 121 19.29 20.34 0.73
N VAL A 122 19.14 21.15 1.78
CA VAL A 122 18.46 20.77 3.02
C VAL A 122 17.02 20.28 2.81
N PRO A 123 16.15 20.92 1.99
CA PRO A 123 14.81 20.39 1.72
C PRO A 123 14.80 19.26 0.68
N SER A 124 15.75 19.24 -0.25
CA SER A 124 15.79 18.25 -1.34
C SER A 124 16.11 16.85 -0.84
N VAL A 125 17.05 16.71 0.10
CA VAL A 125 17.45 15.42 0.68
C VAL A 125 16.27 14.70 1.36
N PRO A 126 15.58 15.28 2.37
CA PRO A 126 14.47 14.62 3.03
C PRO A 126 13.30 14.36 2.07
N TRP A 127 13.08 15.21 1.06
CA TRP A 127 12.11 14.94 0.00
C TRP A 127 12.45 13.67 -0.80
N VAL A 128 13.69 13.53 -1.27
CA VAL A 128 14.13 12.34 -2.00
C VAL A 128 14.07 11.09 -1.11
N VAL A 129 14.45 11.21 0.16
CA VAL A 129 14.33 10.12 1.14
C VAL A 129 12.87 9.70 1.31
N LEU A 130 11.94 10.65 1.43
CA LEU A 130 10.52 10.37 1.53
C LEU A 130 10.01 9.61 0.29
N VAL A 131 10.36 10.07 -0.91
CA VAL A 131 9.95 9.40 -2.16
C VAL A 131 10.56 7.99 -2.26
N ALA A 132 11.82 7.81 -1.87
CA ALA A 132 12.45 6.49 -1.81
C ALA A 132 11.72 5.56 -0.82
N LEU A 133 11.34 6.04 0.36
CA LEU A 133 10.56 5.27 1.32
C LEU A 133 9.19 4.85 0.76
N LEU A 134 8.51 5.74 0.02
CA LEU A 134 7.25 5.43 -0.64
C LEU A 134 7.41 4.36 -1.73
N VAL A 135 8.48 4.43 -2.53
CA VAL A 135 8.82 3.41 -3.52
C VAL A 135 9.08 2.06 -2.85
N VAL A 136 9.85 2.04 -1.75
CA VAL A 136 10.12 0.81 -0.98
C VAL A 136 8.83 0.24 -0.37
N GLU A 137 7.94 1.09 0.14
CA GLU A 137 6.64 0.64 0.67
C GLU A 137 5.76 0.03 -0.42
N ALA A 138 5.69 0.67 -1.59
CA ALA A 138 4.96 0.19 -2.75
C ALA A 138 5.54 -1.12 -3.31
N TRP A 139 6.88 -1.25 -3.30
CA TRP A 139 7.61 -2.43 -3.77
C TRP A 139 7.33 -3.66 -2.89
N ARG A 140 7.45 -3.51 -1.57
CA ARG A 140 7.27 -4.63 -0.63
C ARG A 140 5.82 -5.14 -0.57
N GLY A 141 4.83 -4.29 -0.87
CA GLY A 141 3.43 -4.71 -0.93
C GLY A 141 2.88 -5.14 0.43
N HIS A 142 3.01 -4.25 1.40
CA HIS A 142 2.55 -4.47 2.77
C HIS A 142 1.02 -4.55 2.87
N GLY A 143 0.53 -5.42 3.75
CA GLY A 143 -0.89 -5.61 3.99
C GLY A 143 -1.18 -6.44 5.25
N VAL A 144 -2.46 -6.68 5.46
CA VAL A 144 -2.98 -7.62 6.46
C VAL A 144 -3.02 -9.02 5.84
N GLN A 145 -2.55 -10.01 6.59
CA GLN A 145 -2.54 -11.42 6.25
C GLN A 145 -3.20 -12.21 7.39
N PHE A 146 -4.09 -13.12 7.03
CA PHE A 146 -4.66 -14.09 7.96
C PHE A 146 -3.84 -15.36 7.87
N HIS A 147 -3.42 -15.89 9.01
CA HIS A 147 -2.77 -17.19 9.15
C HIS A 147 -3.59 -18.06 10.10
N PRO A 148 -3.41 -19.39 10.04
CA PRO A 148 -3.98 -20.32 11.03
C PRO A 148 -3.68 -19.93 12.49
N HIS A 149 -2.53 -19.31 12.74
CA HIS A 149 -2.10 -18.91 14.08
C HIS A 149 -2.49 -17.47 14.47
N GLY A 150 -3.02 -16.65 13.55
CA GLY A 150 -3.44 -15.30 13.87
C GLY A 150 -3.48 -14.34 12.70
N VAL A 151 -3.68 -13.06 13.00
CA VAL A 151 -3.66 -11.96 12.04
C VAL A 151 -2.30 -11.28 12.06
N ARG A 152 -1.63 -11.23 10.91
CA ARG A 152 -0.36 -10.55 10.73
C ARG A 152 -0.53 -9.29 9.89
N GLN A 153 -0.13 -8.16 10.43
CA GLN A 153 0.01 -6.90 9.70
C GLN A 153 1.48 -6.59 9.49
N SER A 154 1.86 -6.32 8.24
CA SER A 154 3.20 -5.86 7.88
C SER A 154 3.18 -4.38 7.49
N SER A 155 4.25 -3.65 7.78
CA SER A 155 4.51 -2.29 7.31
C SER A 155 6.00 -2.09 7.02
N ALA A 156 6.36 -0.98 6.37
CA ALA A 156 7.76 -0.67 6.06
C ALA A 156 8.64 -0.56 7.32
N LEU A 157 8.05 -0.12 8.44
CA LEU A 157 8.75 0.16 9.70
C LEU A 157 8.61 -0.94 10.75
N GLY A 158 7.77 -1.97 10.51
CA GLY A 158 7.57 -3.03 11.47
C GLY A 158 6.50 -4.06 11.08
N SER A 159 6.23 -4.98 12.00
CA SER A 159 5.14 -5.95 11.86
C SER A 159 4.45 -6.18 13.20
N LEU A 160 3.15 -6.39 13.13
CA LEU A 160 2.28 -6.72 14.25
C LEU A 160 1.66 -8.09 13.98
N THR A 161 1.86 -9.05 14.87
CA THR A 161 1.21 -10.36 14.80
C THR A 161 0.31 -10.51 16.01
N VAL A 162 -0.98 -10.65 15.75
CA VAL A 162 -2.03 -10.80 16.75
C VAL A 162 -2.51 -12.25 16.68
N PRO A 163 -2.15 -13.08 17.67
CA PRO A 163 -2.65 -14.45 17.72
C PRO A 163 -4.17 -14.45 17.93
N TRP A 164 -4.85 -15.50 17.45
CA TRP A 164 -6.31 -15.59 17.57
C TRP A 164 -6.79 -15.61 19.02
N GLU A 165 -5.95 -16.14 19.91
CA GLU A 165 -6.19 -16.22 21.35
C GLU A 165 -6.19 -14.85 22.03
N ALA A 166 -5.52 -13.84 21.44
CA ALA A 166 -5.50 -12.48 21.96
C ALA A 166 -6.76 -11.68 21.62
N LEU A 167 -7.58 -12.17 20.68
CA LEU A 167 -8.79 -11.50 20.24
C LEU A 167 -9.97 -11.87 21.15
N PRO A 168 -10.76 -10.89 21.60
CA PRO A 168 -11.90 -11.18 22.46
C PRO A 168 -12.95 -11.99 21.70
N THR A 169 -13.49 -13.00 22.37
CA THR A 169 -14.71 -13.71 21.95
C THR A 169 -15.91 -12.73 21.91
N ALA A 170 -15.89 -11.71 22.76
CA ALA A 170 -16.84 -10.60 22.76
C ALA A 170 -16.46 -9.55 21.69
N GLN A 171 -17.39 -9.34 20.78
CA GLN A 171 -17.25 -8.72 19.46
C GLN A 171 -16.52 -7.36 19.40
N ILE A 172 -15.93 -7.09 18.23
CA ILE A 172 -15.59 -5.71 17.80
C ILE A 172 -16.91 -4.91 17.77
N PRO A 173 -17.03 -3.78 18.49
CA PRO A 173 -18.26 -3.00 18.51
C PRO A 173 -18.66 -2.59 17.09
N PRO A 174 -19.87 -2.95 16.62
CA PRO A 174 -20.37 -2.47 15.33
C PRO A 174 -20.47 -0.94 15.38
N GLY A 175 -19.84 -0.24 14.42
CA GLY A 175 -19.91 1.22 14.30
C GLY A 175 -18.69 2.01 14.78
N ALA A 176 -17.61 1.35 15.24
CA ALA A 176 -16.32 2.01 15.52
C ALA A 176 -15.38 2.07 14.29
N ASP A 177 -15.91 1.84 13.09
CA ASP A 177 -15.17 1.76 11.85
C ASP A 177 -14.83 3.17 11.35
N ARG A 178 -13.57 3.58 11.56
CA ARG A 178 -13.03 4.65 10.71
C ARG A 178 -12.73 4.03 9.35
N PRO A 179 -13.01 4.73 8.25
CA PRO A 179 -12.87 4.16 6.92
C PRO A 179 -11.49 3.50 6.71
N SER A 180 -10.40 4.07 7.23
CA SER A 180 -9.02 3.56 7.07
C SER A 180 -8.47 2.66 8.18
N TRP A 181 -9.21 2.43 9.28
CA TRP A 181 -8.70 1.67 10.42
C TRP A 181 -9.79 0.84 11.11
N LEU A 182 -9.52 -0.44 11.32
CA LEU A 182 -10.32 -1.30 12.17
C LEU A 182 -9.70 -1.35 13.56
N ARG A 183 -10.37 -0.76 14.56
CA ARG A 183 -9.92 -0.82 15.95
C ARG A 183 -10.08 -2.25 16.47
N MET A 184 -9.02 -2.78 17.09
CA MET A 184 -9.05 -4.09 17.74
C MET A 184 -9.10 -3.90 19.25
N ALA A 185 -10.07 -4.56 19.88
CA ALA A 185 -10.00 -4.86 21.31
C ALA A 185 -9.12 -6.10 21.49
N PHE A 186 -8.28 -6.12 22.52
CA PHE A 186 -7.48 -7.29 22.88
C PHE A 186 -7.83 -7.68 24.30
N THR A 187 -8.15 -8.97 24.51
CA THR A 187 -8.31 -9.53 25.86
C THR A 187 -6.93 -9.75 26.47
N GLU A 188 -5.99 -10.28 25.68
CA GLU A 188 -4.65 -10.64 26.13
C GLU A 188 -3.56 -9.89 25.33
N PRO A 189 -3.31 -8.60 25.63
CA PRO A 189 -2.34 -7.80 24.88
C PRO A 189 -0.90 -8.32 25.00
N GLN A 190 -0.61 -9.18 25.99
CA GLN A 190 0.69 -9.80 26.23
C GLN A 190 1.10 -10.84 25.19
N LEU A 191 0.12 -11.48 24.52
CA LEU A 191 0.39 -12.46 23.46
C LEU A 191 0.73 -11.79 22.11
N VAL A 192 0.49 -10.50 21.98
CA VAL A 192 0.68 -9.75 20.73
C VAL A 192 2.18 -9.56 20.46
N ARG A 193 2.68 -10.21 19.41
CA ARG A 193 4.08 -10.10 19.00
C ARG A 193 4.29 -8.88 18.11
N ARG A 194 5.29 -8.08 18.44
CA ARG A 194 5.63 -6.83 17.75
C ARG A 194 7.07 -6.87 17.29
N ARG A 195 7.34 -6.39 16.09
CA ARG A 195 8.69 -6.21 15.55
C ARG A 195 8.81 -4.82 14.94
N GLY A 196 9.89 -4.10 15.23
CA GLY A 196 10.11 -2.73 14.76
C GLY A 196 9.15 -1.72 15.40
N ILE A 197 8.85 -0.64 14.66
CA ILE A 197 7.94 0.42 15.09
C ILE A 197 6.63 0.27 14.31
N PRO A 198 5.67 -0.53 14.82
CA PRO A 198 4.39 -0.69 14.14
C PRO A 198 3.64 0.64 14.16
N TRP A 199 3.06 1.00 13.01
CA TRP A 199 2.36 2.28 12.84
C TRP A 199 1.17 2.43 13.79
N SER A 200 0.49 1.33 14.11
CA SER A 200 -0.55 1.28 15.12
C SER A 200 -0.41 0.04 15.98
N ARG A 201 -0.63 0.21 17.28
CA ARG A 201 -0.57 -0.88 18.28
C ARG A 201 -1.94 -1.51 18.57
N LYS A 202 -3.03 -0.85 18.19
CA LYS A 202 -4.43 -1.23 18.53
C LYS A 202 -5.39 -1.16 17.34
N ALA A 203 -4.90 -1.04 16.12
CA ALA A 203 -5.75 -1.00 14.94
C ALA A 203 -5.10 -1.70 13.75
N LEU A 204 -5.91 -2.44 12.99
CA LEU A 204 -5.54 -2.97 11.68
C LEU A 204 -5.75 -1.89 10.63
N ARG A 205 -4.85 -1.87 9.64
CA ARG A 205 -5.01 -1.05 8.44
C ARG A 205 -6.07 -1.66 7.53
N THR A 206 -7.05 -0.85 7.14
CA THR A 206 -8.09 -1.20 6.17
C THR A 206 -8.02 -0.30 4.93
N ASP A 207 -6.86 0.31 4.67
CA ASP A 207 -6.67 1.21 3.53
C ASP A 207 -6.78 0.48 2.18
N ASN A 208 -6.67 -0.86 2.16
CA ASN A 208 -6.60 -1.67 0.95
C ASN A 208 -7.67 -2.77 0.88
N VAL A 209 -8.55 -2.83 1.89
CA VAL A 209 -9.63 -3.81 2.00
C VAL A 209 -10.79 -3.16 2.72
N ASP A 210 -12.03 -3.54 2.40
CA ASP A 210 -13.18 -3.03 3.14
C ASP A 210 -13.08 -3.38 4.64
N ALA A 211 -13.34 -2.38 5.51
CA ALA A 211 -13.20 -2.54 6.95
C ALA A 211 -14.26 -3.47 7.53
N GLY A 212 -15.49 -3.41 7.01
CA GLY A 212 -16.60 -4.25 7.46
C GLY A 212 -16.40 -5.70 7.03
N PHE A 213 -15.93 -5.94 5.80
CA PHE A 213 -15.50 -7.26 5.33
C PHE A 213 -14.41 -7.84 6.23
N LEU A 214 -13.36 -7.06 6.52
CA LEU A 214 -12.29 -7.50 7.42
C LEU A 214 -12.80 -7.85 8.82
N ALA A 215 -13.69 -7.02 9.37
CA ALA A 215 -14.30 -7.26 10.68
C ALA A 215 -15.20 -8.52 10.68
N ALA A 216 -15.97 -8.74 9.62
CA ALA A 216 -16.82 -9.92 9.46
C ALA A 216 -15.99 -11.21 9.39
N VAL A 217 -14.88 -11.18 8.64
CA VAL A 217 -13.94 -12.32 8.55
C VAL A 217 -13.29 -12.62 9.90
N ILE A 218 -12.82 -11.60 10.61
CA ILE A 218 -12.24 -11.78 11.96
C ILE A 218 -13.28 -12.40 12.89
N ARG A 219 -14.51 -11.87 12.89
CA ARG A 219 -15.61 -12.42 13.70
C ARG A 219 -15.91 -13.87 13.33
N HIS A 220 -15.94 -14.21 12.04
CA HIS A 220 -16.18 -15.58 11.57
C HIS A 220 -15.15 -16.56 12.17
N TYR A 221 -13.85 -16.26 12.08
CA TYR A 221 -12.79 -17.13 12.62
C TYR A 221 -12.62 -17.09 14.14
N VAL A 222 -13.08 -16.04 14.80
CA VAL A 222 -13.20 -16.02 16.27
C VAL A 222 -14.30 -16.99 16.72
N CYS A 223 -15.45 -17.00 16.03
CA CYS A 223 -16.57 -17.90 16.32
C CYS A 223 -16.35 -19.36 15.90
N HIS A 224 -15.53 -19.62 14.87
CA HIS A 224 -15.25 -20.95 14.33
C HIS A 224 -13.76 -21.30 14.43
N PRO A 225 -13.23 -21.56 15.64
CA PRO A 225 -11.81 -21.84 15.85
C PRO A 225 -11.29 -23.05 15.08
N GLU A 226 -12.13 -24.07 14.89
CA GLU A 226 -11.82 -25.30 14.15
C GLU A 226 -11.47 -25.05 12.68
N ARG A 227 -11.98 -23.96 12.10
CA ARG A 227 -11.75 -23.60 10.69
C ARG A 227 -10.45 -22.84 10.45
N ARG A 228 -9.79 -22.36 11.51
CA ARG A 228 -8.53 -21.59 11.39
C ARG A 228 -7.43 -22.39 10.69
N ALA A 229 -7.38 -23.71 10.88
CA ALA A 229 -6.40 -24.58 10.23
C ALA A 229 -6.54 -24.61 8.70
N ALA A 230 -7.73 -24.32 8.16
CA ALA A 230 -8.00 -24.32 6.72
C ALA A 230 -7.68 -22.98 6.04
N ILE A 231 -7.30 -21.95 6.80
CA ILE A 231 -6.92 -20.63 6.29
C ILE A 231 -5.76 -20.76 5.30
N GLY A 232 -5.92 -20.15 4.13
CA GLY A 232 -4.95 -20.21 3.03
C GLY A 232 -5.30 -21.21 1.93
N SER A 233 -6.33 -22.04 2.10
CA SER A 233 -6.84 -22.90 1.03
C SER A 233 -7.91 -22.19 0.20
N GLN A 234 -7.97 -22.49 -1.10
CA GLN A 234 -8.98 -21.94 -2.00
C GLN A 234 -10.39 -22.38 -1.61
N ALA A 235 -10.56 -23.66 -1.23
CA ALA A 235 -11.85 -24.20 -0.81
C ALA A 235 -12.39 -23.51 0.45
N GLU A 236 -11.52 -23.19 1.43
CA GLU A 236 -11.93 -22.44 2.60
C GLU A 236 -12.30 -21.00 2.25
N TYR A 237 -11.58 -20.38 1.32
CA TYR A 237 -11.92 -19.03 0.87
C TYR A 237 -13.31 -18.97 0.21
N GLU A 238 -13.66 -19.95 -0.62
CA GLU A 238 -14.98 -20.06 -1.26
C GLU A 238 -16.09 -20.29 -0.23
N ARG A 239 -15.86 -21.14 0.78
CA ARG A 239 -16.80 -21.34 1.88
C ARG A 239 -16.99 -20.09 2.73
N LEU A 240 -15.89 -19.41 3.06
CA LEU A 240 -15.92 -18.15 3.80
C LEU A 240 -16.78 -17.12 3.06
N LEU A 241 -16.62 -16.99 1.74
CA LEU A 241 -17.44 -16.09 0.94
C LEU A 241 -18.92 -16.48 0.92
N ALA A 242 -19.25 -17.78 0.95
CA ALA A 242 -20.63 -18.25 0.99
C ALA A 242 -21.32 -18.04 2.35
N GLU A 243 -20.56 -18.04 3.45
CA GLU A 243 -21.08 -17.91 4.81
C GLU A 243 -21.04 -16.48 5.36
N LEU A 244 -20.23 -15.60 4.75
CA LEU A 244 -20.27 -14.18 5.08
C LEU A 244 -21.59 -13.59 4.59
N PRO A 245 -22.34 -12.88 5.46
CA PRO A 245 -23.60 -12.27 5.06
C PRO A 245 -23.36 -11.33 3.87
N GLU A 246 -24.17 -11.49 2.82
CA GLU A 246 -24.21 -10.57 1.69
C GLU A 246 -24.40 -9.16 2.26
N ARG A 247 -23.46 -8.28 1.95
CA ARG A 247 -23.60 -6.89 2.33
C ARG A 247 -24.43 -6.24 1.24
N ASP A 248 -25.71 -6.01 1.53
CA ASP A 248 -26.53 -5.05 0.80
C ASP A 248 -25.71 -3.75 0.64
N GLY A 249 -25.62 -3.32 -0.62
CA GLY A 249 -24.67 -2.30 -1.10
C GLY A 249 -24.81 -0.92 -0.50
#